data_AF-A0A957CMN3-F1
#
_entry.id   AF-A0A957CMN3-F1
#
_cell.length_a   1.000
_cell.length_b   1.000
_cell.length_c   1.000
_cell.angle_alpha   90.00
_cell.angle_beta   90.00
_cell.angle_gamma   90.00
#
_symmetry.space_group_name_H-M   'P 1'
#
loop_
_entity.id
_entity.type
_entity.pdbx_description
1 polymer ?
#
loop_
_entity_poly.entity_id
_entity_poly.type
_entity_poly.pdbx_seq_one_letter_code
_entity_poly.pdbx_strand_id
1 'polypeptide(L)'
;LIVKMHPALHTAVMALGAAAWFVGNVLWLVGKPIHFSVWWWAAFLVLTIAGERLELSRVVQLTKRHRQLFAAAAGVYLLGLIGSVWQYSVGLRVVGVGLILLGLWLLRFDIARRTIRRQGLTRFIGICLFSGYIWLLVAGGLLLVVGGVSAGLLYDAILHAIFLGFVFAMIFGHAPIIFPSILGIPLAYRPAFYIHLVLLHATLLLRVVSDLLTWVPGRQWGGLLNGIVLLIFLANTVSAMRKSLSVSQPAG
;
A
#
# COMPACT_ATOMS: atom_id res chain seq x y z
N LEU A 1 -4.36 -15.33 -20.42
CA LEU A 1 -4.35 -16.79 -20.18
C LEU A 1 -4.82 -17.16 -18.77
N ILE A 2 -4.21 -16.64 -17.69
CA ILE A 2 -4.60 -16.97 -16.30
C ILE A 2 -6.04 -16.59 -15.94
N VAL A 3 -6.53 -15.40 -16.32
CA VAL A 3 -7.93 -14.95 -16.07
C VAL A 3 -8.97 -15.88 -16.72
N LYS A 4 -8.65 -16.49 -17.86
CA LYS A 4 -9.54 -17.44 -18.54
C LYS A 4 -9.50 -18.84 -17.91
N MET A 5 -8.42 -19.19 -17.21
CA MET A 5 -8.22 -20.50 -16.58
C MET A 5 -8.79 -20.56 -15.15
N HIS A 6 -8.75 -19.44 -14.40
CA HIS A 6 -9.38 -19.29 -13.09
C HIS A 6 -10.12 -17.94 -13.01
N PRO A 7 -11.40 -17.86 -13.43
CA PRO A 7 -12.19 -16.63 -13.41
C PRO A 7 -12.58 -16.28 -11.97
N ALA A 8 -11.61 -15.74 -11.24
CA ALA A 8 -11.78 -15.38 -9.86
C ALA A 8 -11.53 -13.88 -9.67
N LEU A 9 -12.36 -13.25 -8.83
CA LEU A 9 -12.43 -11.80 -8.67
C LEU A 9 -11.05 -11.16 -8.39
N HIS A 10 -10.21 -11.79 -7.56
CA HIS A 10 -8.87 -11.31 -7.25
C HIS A 10 -7.95 -11.24 -8.48
N THR A 11 -7.98 -12.26 -9.35
CA THR A 11 -7.18 -12.29 -10.59
C THR A 11 -7.61 -11.18 -11.54
N ALA A 12 -8.92 -10.92 -11.63
CA ALA A 12 -9.45 -9.82 -12.42
C ALA A 12 -8.99 -8.45 -11.88
N VAL A 13 -9.01 -8.28 -10.55
CA VAL A 13 -8.60 -7.03 -9.89
C VAL A 13 -7.09 -6.78 -10.06
N MET A 14 -6.25 -7.82 -9.92
CA MET A 14 -4.81 -7.70 -10.20
C MET A 14 -4.55 -7.40 -11.68
N ALA A 15 -5.29 -8.01 -12.60
CA ALA A 15 -5.20 -7.72 -14.02
C ALA A 15 -5.61 -6.26 -14.35
N LEU A 16 -6.64 -5.73 -13.68
CA LEU A 16 -7.01 -4.32 -13.78
C LEU A 16 -5.91 -3.40 -13.22
N GLY A 17 -5.24 -3.81 -12.15
CA GLY A 17 -4.04 -3.14 -11.66
C GLY A 17 -2.94 -3.08 -12.74
N ALA A 18 -2.62 -4.21 -13.38
CA ALA A 18 -1.63 -4.25 -14.45
C ALA A 18 -2.04 -3.39 -15.66
N ALA A 19 -3.32 -3.38 -16.02
CA ALA A 19 -3.85 -2.51 -17.05
C ALA A 19 -3.71 -1.02 -16.66
N ALA A 20 -3.96 -0.67 -15.40
CA ALA A 20 -3.76 0.70 -14.91
C ALA A 20 -2.29 1.12 -15.02
N TRP A 21 -1.34 0.24 -14.68
CA TRP A 21 0.09 0.51 -14.90
C TRP A 21 0.39 0.80 -16.37
N PHE A 22 -0.12 -0.02 -17.29
CA PHE A 22 0.06 0.18 -18.72
C PHE A 22 -0.49 1.54 -19.18
N VAL A 23 -1.71 1.89 -18.76
CA VAL A 23 -2.33 3.20 -19.06
C VAL A 23 -1.47 4.35 -18.54
N GLY A 24 -0.96 4.27 -17.31
CA GLY A 24 -0.08 5.29 -16.73
C GLY A 24 1.20 5.52 -17.56
N ASN A 25 1.80 4.44 -18.08
CA ASN A 25 2.96 4.52 -18.98
C ASN A 25 2.60 5.13 -20.34
N VAL A 26 1.48 4.73 -20.94
CA VAL A 26 1.01 5.32 -22.20
C VAL A 26 0.78 6.82 -22.03
N LEU A 27 0.11 7.24 -20.96
CA LEU A 27 -0.12 8.67 -20.66
C LEU A 27 1.20 9.45 -20.55
N TRP A 28 2.20 8.86 -19.89
CA TRP A 28 3.52 9.49 -19.76
C TRP A 28 4.24 9.59 -21.12
N LEU A 29 4.22 8.51 -21.91
CA LEU A 29 4.86 8.46 -23.24
C LEU A 29 4.25 9.43 -24.24
N VAL A 30 2.93 9.66 -24.20
CA VAL A 30 2.27 10.67 -25.07
C VAL A 30 2.40 12.10 -24.53
N GLY A 31 3.27 12.33 -23.54
CA GLY A 31 3.62 13.66 -23.03
C GLY A 31 2.60 14.27 -22.09
N LYS A 32 1.68 13.49 -21.50
CA LYS A 32 0.80 14.03 -20.45
C LYS A 32 1.62 14.40 -19.21
N PRO A 33 1.22 15.45 -18.47
CA PRO A 33 1.86 15.80 -17.21
C PRO A 33 1.89 14.61 -16.23
N ILE A 34 2.99 14.48 -15.49
CA ILE A 34 3.25 13.32 -14.62
C ILE A 34 2.14 13.07 -13.58
N HIS A 35 1.48 14.12 -13.11
CA HIS A 35 0.39 14.00 -12.14
C HIS A 35 -0.80 13.21 -12.68
N PHE A 36 -1.00 13.10 -13.99
CA PHE A 36 -1.98 12.16 -14.54
C PHE A 36 -1.51 10.72 -14.37
N SER A 37 -0.27 10.40 -14.76
CA SER A 37 0.28 9.05 -14.72
C SER A 37 0.43 8.47 -13.31
N VAL A 38 0.76 9.32 -12.32
CA VAL A 38 0.99 8.88 -10.93
C VAL A 38 -0.24 8.20 -10.33
N TRP A 39 -1.46 8.69 -10.61
CA TRP A 39 -2.68 8.07 -10.07
C TRP A 39 -2.95 6.68 -10.67
N TRP A 40 -2.57 6.46 -11.94
CA TRP A 40 -2.66 5.15 -12.60
C TRP A 40 -1.59 4.19 -12.07
N TRP A 41 -0.38 4.67 -11.78
CA TRP A 41 0.65 3.85 -11.12
C TRP A 41 0.31 3.53 -9.66
N ALA A 42 -0.29 4.47 -8.93
CA ALA A 42 -0.83 4.22 -7.60
C ALA A 42 -1.94 3.16 -7.66
N ALA A 43 -2.82 3.24 -8.66
CA ALA A 43 -3.90 2.27 -8.87
C ALA A 43 -3.39 0.86 -9.12
N PHE A 44 -2.30 0.72 -9.88
CA PHE A 44 -1.63 -0.57 -10.02
C PHE A 44 -1.27 -1.18 -8.68
N LEU A 45 -0.58 -0.43 -7.81
CA LEU A 45 -0.16 -0.94 -6.50
C LEU A 45 -1.38 -1.22 -5.59
N VAL A 46 -2.33 -0.28 -5.52
CA VAL A 46 -3.52 -0.41 -4.68
C VAL A 46 -4.36 -1.61 -5.08
N LEU A 47 -4.67 -1.77 -6.37
CA LEU A 47 -5.49 -2.88 -6.86
C LEU A 47 -4.76 -4.21 -6.77
N THR A 48 -3.45 -4.25 -7.04
CA THR A 48 -2.68 -5.50 -6.93
C THR A 48 -2.62 -5.96 -5.48
N ILE A 49 -2.28 -5.08 -4.55
CA ILE A 49 -2.26 -5.39 -3.11
C ILE A 49 -3.67 -5.81 -2.65
N ALA A 50 -4.70 -5.02 -2.97
CA ALA A 50 -6.07 -5.34 -2.56
C ALA A 50 -6.58 -6.67 -3.17
N GLY A 51 -6.18 -6.97 -4.40
CA GLY A 51 -6.46 -8.24 -5.08
C GLY A 51 -5.80 -9.43 -4.39
N GLU A 52 -4.51 -9.35 -4.09
CA GLU A 52 -3.77 -10.36 -3.32
C GLU A 52 -4.42 -10.58 -1.93
N ARG A 53 -4.79 -9.48 -1.26
CA ARG A 53 -5.48 -9.52 0.03
C ARG A 53 -6.85 -10.20 -0.03
N LEU A 54 -7.62 -9.94 -1.08
CA LEU A 54 -8.89 -10.62 -1.34
C LEU A 54 -8.67 -12.13 -1.57
N GLU A 55 -7.61 -12.51 -2.27
CA GLU A 55 -7.22 -13.89 -2.49
C GLU A 55 -6.95 -14.62 -1.17
N LEU A 56 -6.16 -14.03 -0.29
CA LEU A 56 -5.81 -14.60 1.02
C LEU A 56 -7.01 -14.64 1.97
N SER A 57 -7.92 -13.68 1.86
CA SER A 57 -9.16 -13.65 2.64
C SER A 57 -10.17 -14.72 2.23
N ARG A 58 -9.93 -15.49 1.15
CA ARG A 58 -10.76 -16.67 0.80
C ARG A 58 -10.73 -17.74 1.88
N VAL A 59 -9.60 -17.88 2.59
CA VAL A 59 -9.47 -18.81 3.73
C VAL A 59 -10.49 -18.49 4.84
N VAL A 60 -11.01 -17.27 4.87
CA VAL A 60 -12.02 -16.79 5.83
C VAL A 60 -13.48 -16.99 5.32
N GLN A 61 -13.70 -17.65 4.17
CA GLN A 61 -15.01 -17.89 3.57
C GLN A 61 -15.86 -16.61 3.40
N LEU A 62 -15.43 -15.72 2.50
CA LEU A 62 -16.19 -14.50 2.20
C LEU A 62 -17.54 -14.79 1.52
N THR A 63 -18.62 -14.23 2.08
CA THR A 63 -19.96 -14.28 1.48
C THR A 63 -19.98 -13.59 0.10
N LYS A 64 -20.97 -13.93 -0.74
CA LYS A 64 -21.17 -13.27 -2.05
C LYS A 64 -21.31 -11.75 -1.90
N ARG A 65 -22.01 -11.27 -0.87
CA ARG A 65 -22.19 -9.85 -0.57
C ARG A 65 -20.86 -9.14 -0.30
N HIS A 66 -19.96 -9.72 0.48
CA HIS A 66 -18.66 -9.10 0.76
C HIS A 66 -17.81 -8.98 -0.50
N ARG A 67 -17.85 -9.98 -1.39
CA ARG A 67 -17.17 -9.93 -2.70
C ARG A 67 -17.75 -8.84 -3.61
N GLN A 68 -19.07 -8.68 -3.63
CA GLN A 68 -19.73 -7.61 -4.38
C GLN A 68 -19.39 -6.21 -3.85
N LEU A 69 -19.35 -6.03 -2.52
CA LEU A 69 -18.94 -4.76 -1.91
C LEU A 69 -17.50 -4.39 -2.29
N PHE A 70 -16.59 -5.37 -2.32
CA PHE A 70 -15.23 -5.14 -2.79
C PHE A 70 -15.20 -4.73 -4.26
N ALA A 71 -15.90 -5.47 -5.11
CA ALA A 71 -15.97 -5.17 -6.55
C ALA A 71 -16.56 -3.77 -6.81
N ALA A 72 -17.58 -3.37 -6.05
CA ALA A 72 -18.16 -2.04 -6.13
C ALA A 72 -17.15 -0.96 -5.69
N ALA A 73 -16.42 -1.16 -4.60
CA ALA A 73 -15.38 -0.24 -4.15
C ALA A 73 -14.25 -0.07 -5.18
N ALA A 74 -13.76 -1.18 -5.75
CA ALA A 74 -12.78 -1.16 -6.84
C ALA A 74 -13.34 -0.49 -8.10
N GLY A 75 -14.62 -0.70 -8.41
CA GLY A 75 -15.32 -0.06 -9.52
C GLY A 75 -15.39 1.46 -9.35
N VAL A 76 -15.78 1.96 -8.17
CA VAL A 76 -15.79 3.41 -7.85
C VAL A 76 -14.39 4.00 -8.01
N TYR A 77 -13.36 3.32 -7.51
CA TYR A 77 -11.97 3.76 -7.64
C TYR A 77 -11.55 3.89 -9.11
N LEU A 78 -11.84 2.88 -9.94
CA LEU A 78 -11.55 2.88 -11.38
C LEU A 78 -12.35 3.94 -12.14
N LEU A 79 -13.63 4.12 -11.82
CA LEU A 79 -14.48 5.17 -12.42
C LEU A 79 -13.94 6.56 -12.11
N GLY A 80 -13.41 6.79 -10.90
CA GLY A 80 -12.76 8.04 -10.53
C GLY A 80 -11.50 8.30 -11.37
N LEU A 81 -10.66 7.27 -11.58
CA LEU A 81 -9.46 7.40 -12.42
C LEU A 81 -9.81 7.73 -13.87
N ILE A 82 -10.76 6.99 -14.44
CA ILE A 82 -11.28 7.22 -15.79
C ILE A 82 -11.85 8.65 -15.87
N GLY A 83 -12.71 9.04 -14.94
CA GLY A 83 -13.29 10.39 -14.88
C GLY A 83 -12.27 11.51 -14.75
N SER A 84 -11.13 11.26 -14.10
CA SER A 84 -10.05 12.24 -13.91
C SER A 84 -9.40 12.69 -15.22
N VAL A 85 -9.55 11.92 -16.31
CA VAL A 85 -9.05 12.29 -17.64
C VAL A 85 -9.80 13.49 -18.22
N TRP A 86 -11.11 13.60 -17.97
CA TRP A 86 -11.95 14.70 -18.45
C TRP A 86 -12.16 15.77 -17.39
N GLN A 87 -12.41 15.36 -16.14
CA GLN A 87 -12.62 16.26 -15.01
C GLN A 87 -11.68 15.89 -13.87
N TYR A 88 -10.45 16.40 -13.94
CA TYR A 88 -9.36 16.03 -13.03
C TYR A 88 -9.76 16.13 -11.55
N SER A 89 -10.32 17.26 -11.12
CA SER A 89 -10.64 17.48 -9.71
C SER A 89 -11.78 16.59 -9.20
N VAL A 90 -12.87 16.49 -9.96
CA VAL A 90 -14.03 15.65 -9.59
C VAL A 90 -13.64 14.18 -9.63
N GLY A 91 -12.93 13.74 -10.67
CA GLY A 91 -12.43 12.38 -10.79
C GLY A 91 -11.59 11.97 -9.59
N LEU A 92 -10.66 12.83 -9.15
CA LEU A 92 -9.82 12.55 -7.98
C LEU A 92 -10.57 12.55 -6.65
N ARG A 93 -11.67 13.30 -6.50
CA ARG A 93 -12.56 13.14 -5.35
C ARG A 93 -13.22 11.75 -5.34
N VAL A 94 -13.66 11.27 -6.51
CA VAL A 94 -14.23 9.92 -6.66
C VAL A 94 -13.18 8.84 -6.41
N VAL A 95 -11.93 9.04 -6.86
CA VAL A 95 -10.79 8.20 -6.48
C VAL A 95 -10.65 8.14 -4.96
N GLY A 96 -10.75 9.29 -4.28
CA GLY A 96 -10.76 9.38 -2.82
C GLY A 96 -11.86 8.53 -2.16
N VAL A 97 -13.09 8.60 -2.68
CA VAL A 97 -14.20 7.72 -2.23
C VAL A 97 -13.85 6.25 -2.43
N GLY A 98 -13.31 5.88 -3.59
CA GLY A 98 -12.89 4.51 -3.88
C GLY A 98 -11.83 3.99 -2.90
N LEU A 99 -10.82 4.82 -2.56
CA LEU A 99 -9.80 4.48 -1.57
C LEU A 99 -10.39 4.29 -0.17
N ILE A 100 -11.32 5.15 0.25
CA ILE A 100 -12.03 5.01 1.53
C ILE A 100 -12.81 3.69 1.56
N LEU A 101 -13.59 3.41 0.51
CA LEU A 101 -14.39 2.18 0.44
C LEU A 101 -13.51 0.92 0.48
N LEU A 102 -12.40 0.92 -0.27
CA LEU A 102 -11.43 -0.18 -0.25
C LEU A 102 -10.77 -0.33 1.13
N GLY A 103 -10.32 0.77 1.75
CA GLY A 103 -9.72 0.76 3.08
C GLY A 103 -10.68 0.25 4.15
N LEU A 104 -11.94 0.70 4.13
CA LEU A 104 -12.99 0.24 5.06
C LEU A 104 -13.30 -1.24 4.86
N TRP A 105 -13.38 -1.69 3.61
CA TRP A 105 -13.58 -3.10 3.29
C TRP A 105 -12.44 -3.95 3.85
N LEU A 106 -11.18 -3.55 3.61
CA LEU A 106 -9.99 -4.26 4.09
C LEU A 106 -9.96 -4.30 5.62
N LEU A 107 -10.20 -3.17 6.30
CA LEU A 107 -10.28 -3.12 7.77
C LEU A 107 -11.36 -4.04 8.34
N ARG A 108 -12.47 -4.23 7.63
CA ARG A 108 -13.64 -4.97 8.13
C ARG A 108 -13.60 -6.46 7.83
N PHE A 109 -13.11 -6.82 6.65
CA PHE A 109 -13.26 -8.16 6.10
C PHE A 109 -11.93 -8.88 5.79
N ASP A 110 -10.79 -8.18 5.77
CA ASP A 110 -9.49 -8.85 5.59
C ASP A 110 -9.11 -9.68 6.83
N ILE A 111 -8.37 -10.76 6.58
CA ILE A 111 -7.81 -11.64 7.62
C ILE A 111 -6.85 -10.91 8.59
N ALA A 112 -6.30 -9.74 8.21
CA ALA A 112 -5.44 -8.89 9.05
C ALA A 112 -6.06 -8.61 10.43
N ARG A 113 -7.39 -8.44 10.50
CA ARG A 113 -8.13 -8.26 11.75
C ARG A 113 -7.99 -9.45 12.71
N ARG A 114 -7.80 -10.66 12.17
CA ARG A 114 -7.56 -11.88 12.96
C ARG A 114 -6.08 -12.06 13.25
N THR A 115 -5.20 -11.77 12.29
CA THR A 115 -3.74 -11.95 12.47
C THR A 115 -3.15 -10.98 13.48
N ILE A 116 -3.70 -9.77 13.65
CA ILE A 116 -3.26 -8.81 14.68
C ILE A 116 -3.40 -9.33 16.12
N ARG A 117 -4.25 -10.36 16.33
CA ARG A 117 -4.45 -11.02 17.63
C ARG A 117 -3.55 -12.24 17.83
N ARG A 118 -2.77 -12.62 16.82
CA ARG A 118 -1.81 -13.72 16.90
C ARG A 118 -0.50 -13.24 17.54
N GLN A 119 0.52 -14.10 17.56
CA GLN A 119 1.83 -13.79 18.14
C GLN A 119 2.95 -13.90 17.10
N GLY A 120 4.13 -13.37 17.43
CA GLY A 120 5.32 -13.43 16.56
C GLY A 120 5.13 -12.69 15.24
N LEU A 121 5.66 -13.28 14.16
CA LEU A 121 5.64 -12.70 12.82
C LEU A 121 4.20 -12.39 12.36
N THR A 122 3.27 -13.33 12.53
CA THR A 122 1.88 -13.15 12.07
C THR A 122 1.20 -11.92 12.67
N ARG A 123 1.53 -11.57 13.92
CA ARG A 123 1.07 -10.33 14.58
C ARG A 123 1.65 -9.10 13.92
N PHE A 124 2.96 -9.10 13.68
CA PHE A 124 3.66 -7.99 13.04
C PHE A 124 3.07 -7.70 11.65
N ILE A 125 2.87 -8.75 10.84
CA ILE A 125 2.20 -8.64 9.53
C ILE A 125 0.81 -8.02 9.70
N GLY A 126 0.01 -8.52 10.66
CA GLY A 126 -1.32 -7.96 10.94
C GLY A 126 -1.29 -6.47 11.27
N ILE A 127 -0.32 -6.01 12.07
CA ILE A 127 -0.16 -4.59 12.44
C ILE A 127 0.23 -3.75 11.22
N CYS A 128 1.21 -4.19 10.43
CA CYS A 128 1.62 -3.54 9.18
C CYS A 128 0.44 -3.36 8.21
N LEU A 129 -0.33 -4.42 7.99
CA LEU A 129 -1.49 -4.39 7.09
C LEU A 129 -2.55 -3.43 7.61
N PHE A 130 -2.88 -3.53 8.90
CA PHE A 130 -3.91 -2.72 9.52
C PHE A 130 -3.56 -1.22 9.51
N SER A 131 -2.31 -0.87 9.82
CA SER A 131 -1.85 0.52 9.76
C SER A 131 -1.83 1.04 8.32
N GLY A 132 -1.45 0.20 7.35
CA GLY A 132 -1.54 0.54 5.93
C GLY A 132 -2.97 0.88 5.51
N TYR A 133 -3.97 0.10 5.94
CA TYR A 133 -5.37 0.39 5.60
C TYR A 133 -5.85 1.73 6.19
N ILE A 134 -5.38 2.11 7.39
CA ILE A 134 -5.67 3.42 7.98
C ILE A 134 -5.10 4.53 7.09
N TRP A 135 -3.86 4.39 6.62
CA TRP A 135 -3.25 5.35 5.70
C TRP A 135 -3.98 5.44 4.35
N LEU A 136 -4.55 4.34 3.87
CA LEU A 136 -5.41 4.35 2.68
C LEU A 136 -6.67 5.20 2.89
N LEU A 137 -7.28 5.15 4.09
CA LEU A 137 -8.39 6.02 4.46
C LEU A 137 -7.96 7.49 4.53
N VAL A 138 -6.78 7.78 5.10
CA VAL A 138 -6.23 9.14 5.18
C VAL A 138 -6.03 9.70 3.77
N ALA A 139 -5.38 8.95 2.87
CA ALA A 139 -5.19 9.35 1.48
C ALA A 139 -6.53 9.61 0.78
N GLY A 140 -7.51 8.71 0.96
CA GLY A 140 -8.83 8.86 0.37
C GLY A 140 -9.60 10.08 0.91
N GLY A 141 -9.50 10.35 2.21
CA GLY A 141 -10.09 11.53 2.85
C GLY A 141 -9.47 12.84 2.35
N LEU A 142 -8.14 12.89 2.24
CA LEU A 142 -7.43 14.03 1.67
C LEU A 142 -7.87 14.29 0.22
N LEU A 143 -7.94 13.26 -0.62
CA LEU A 143 -8.43 13.38 -1.99
C LEU A 143 -9.89 13.82 -2.08
N LEU A 144 -10.75 13.31 -1.19
CA LEU A 144 -12.17 13.68 -1.16
C LEU A 144 -12.36 15.17 -0.84
N VAL A 145 -11.56 15.71 0.08
CA VAL A 145 -11.64 17.13 0.51
C VAL A 145 -10.95 18.06 -0.50
N VAL A 146 -9.70 17.75 -0.85
CA VAL A 146 -8.84 18.60 -1.68
C VAL A 146 -9.22 18.51 -3.16
N GLY A 147 -9.53 17.29 -3.63
CA GLY A 147 -9.71 17.01 -5.05
C GLY A 147 -8.38 17.00 -5.81
N GLY A 148 -8.45 17.36 -7.09
CA GLY A 148 -7.32 17.22 -8.00
C GLY A 148 -6.34 18.36 -7.90
N VAL A 149 -5.21 18.09 -7.25
CA VAL A 149 -4.01 18.94 -7.24
C VAL A 149 -2.93 18.33 -8.11
N SER A 150 -2.17 19.17 -8.81
CA SER A 150 -1.13 18.75 -9.76
C SER A 150 0.28 18.77 -9.17
N ALA A 151 0.49 19.52 -8.09
CA ALA A 151 1.76 19.66 -7.36
C ALA A 151 1.52 20.30 -5.98
N GLY A 152 2.60 20.47 -5.21
CA GLY A 152 2.59 21.19 -3.93
C GLY A 152 2.42 20.29 -2.70
N LEU A 153 2.23 20.91 -1.55
CA LEU A 153 2.25 20.25 -0.23
C LEU A 153 1.10 19.24 -0.07
N LEU A 154 -0.12 19.59 -0.47
CA LEU A 154 -1.26 18.68 -0.36
C LEU A 154 -1.13 17.48 -1.31
N TYR A 155 -0.60 17.70 -2.52
CA TYR A 155 -0.28 16.62 -3.45
C TYR A 155 0.74 15.66 -2.83
N ASP A 156 1.80 16.21 -2.23
CA ASP A 156 2.84 15.48 -1.52
C ASP A 156 2.28 14.62 -0.38
N ALA A 157 1.43 15.20 0.48
CA ALA A 157 0.79 14.50 1.60
C ALA A 157 -0.03 13.30 1.14
N ILE A 158 -0.84 13.47 0.08
CA ILE A 158 -1.67 12.39 -0.48
C ILE A 158 -0.78 11.27 -1.00
N LEU A 159 0.23 11.59 -1.80
CA LEU A 159 1.13 10.59 -2.36
C LEU A 159 1.89 9.83 -1.27
N HIS A 160 2.40 10.52 -0.25
CA HIS A 160 3.10 9.87 0.85
C HIS A 160 2.16 8.98 1.69
N ALA A 161 0.90 9.39 1.89
CA ALA A 161 -0.08 8.54 2.55
C ALA A 161 -0.33 7.24 1.77
N ILE A 162 -0.37 7.29 0.42
CA ILE A 162 -0.53 6.08 -0.41
C ILE A 162 0.76 5.26 -0.45
N PHE A 163 1.86 5.85 -0.93
CA PHE A 163 3.08 5.09 -1.22
C PHE A 163 3.82 4.68 0.06
N LEU A 164 4.01 5.59 1.01
CA LEU A 164 4.69 5.23 2.26
C LEU A 164 3.73 4.64 3.28
N GLY A 165 2.59 5.29 3.49
CA GLY A 165 1.63 4.89 4.51
C GLY A 165 1.00 3.53 4.23
N PHE A 166 0.47 3.34 3.02
CA PHE A 166 -0.16 2.08 2.62
C PHE A 166 0.83 1.10 1.99
N VAL A 167 1.52 1.46 0.90
CA VAL A 167 2.34 0.49 0.15
C VAL A 167 3.57 0.02 0.94
N PHE A 168 4.39 0.92 1.50
CA PHE A 168 5.56 0.50 2.29
C PHE A 168 5.19 -0.25 3.57
N ALA A 169 4.06 0.07 4.21
CA ALA A 169 3.56 -0.74 5.32
C ALA A 169 3.29 -2.19 4.88
N MET A 170 2.72 -2.41 3.69
CA MET A 170 2.53 -3.75 3.12
C MET A 170 3.85 -4.45 2.81
N ILE A 171 4.81 -3.72 2.22
CA ILE A 171 6.15 -4.23 1.94
C ILE A 171 6.81 -4.68 3.24
N PHE A 172 6.75 -3.89 4.31
CA PHE A 172 7.33 -4.24 5.61
C PHE A 172 6.70 -5.50 6.19
N GLY A 173 5.37 -5.61 6.12
CA GLY A 173 4.64 -6.79 6.58
C GLY A 173 5.02 -8.06 5.81
N HIS A 174 5.14 -7.98 4.49
CA HIS A 174 5.37 -9.17 3.67
C HIS A 174 6.85 -9.50 3.41
N ALA A 175 7.77 -8.56 3.61
CA ALA A 175 9.21 -8.75 3.43
C ALA A 175 9.77 -9.99 4.15
N PRO A 176 9.41 -10.31 5.41
CA PRO A 176 9.85 -11.52 6.09
C PRO A 176 9.44 -12.84 5.43
N ILE A 177 8.45 -12.82 4.53
CA ILE A 177 7.98 -13.99 3.77
C ILE A 177 8.57 -13.99 2.36
N ILE A 178 8.56 -12.82 1.70
CA ILE A 178 8.97 -12.69 0.29
C ILE A 178 10.49 -12.81 0.13
N PHE A 179 11.30 -12.17 1.00
CA PHE A 179 12.75 -12.24 0.82
C PHE A 179 13.30 -13.67 0.95
N PRO A 180 12.88 -14.49 1.93
CA PRO A 180 13.31 -15.88 2.00
C PRO A 180 12.90 -16.72 0.81
N SER A 181 11.69 -16.52 0.26
CA SER A 181 11.22 -17.33 -0.87
C SER A 181 11.95 -17.01 -2.18
N ILE A 182 12.41 -15.77 -2.36
CA ILE A 182 13.16 -15.35 -3.55
C ILE A 182 14.65 -15.65 -3.39
N LEU A 183 15.23 -15.34 -2.23
CA LEU A 183 16.68 -15.43 -1.99
C LEU A 183 17.13 -16.80 -1.49
N GLY A 184 16.20 -17.68 -1.09
CA GLY A 184 16.50 -19.00 -0.54
C GLY A 184 17.14 -18.97 0.86
N ILE A 185 17.20 -17.80 1.51
CA ILE A 185 17.84 -17.62 2.81
C ILE A 185 16.76 -17.47 3.89
N PRO A 186 16.76 -18.30 4.95
CA PRO A 186 15.80 -18.17 6.03
C PRO A 186 15.94 -16.82 6.73
N LEU A 187 14.80 -16.21 7.09
CA LEU A 187 14.76 -14.97 7.87
C LEU A 187 14.06 -15.26 9.19
N ALA A 188 14.83 -15.24 10.28
CA ALA A 188 14.27 -15.36 11.62
C ALA A 188 13.65 -14.03 12.07
N TYR A 189 12.34 -14.04 12.28
CA TYR A 189 11.63 -12.88 12.83
C TYR A 189 12.16 -12.51 14.21
N ARG A 190 12.27 -11.19 14.46
CA ARG A 190 12.65 -10.62 15.76
C ARG A 190 11.83 -9.36 16.07
N PRO A 191 11.59 -9.02 17.35
CA PRO A 191 10.83 -7.82 17.73
C PRO A 191 11.39 -6.50 17.17
N ALA A 192 12.69 -6.43 16.84
CA ALA A 192 13.29 -5.25 16.21
C ALA A 192 12.63 -4.84 14.88
N PHE A 193 11.85 -5.70 14.24
CA PHE A 193 11.05 -5.33 13.06
C PHE A 193 10.00 -4.24 13.36
N TYR A 194 9.53 -4.10 14.61
CA TYR A 194 8.64 -3.00 14.96
C TYR A 194 9.31 -1.63 14.88
N ILE A 195 10.65 -1.55 15.00
CA ILE A 195 11.37 -0.27 15.02
C ILE A 195 11.13 0.51 13.73
N HIS A 196 11.36 -0.12 12.57
CA HIS A 196 11.18 0.58 11.29
C HIS A 196 9.71 0.88 10.98
N LEU A 197 8.77 0.08 11.50
CA LEU A 197 7.34 0.37 11.37
C LEU A 197 6.91 1.58 12.20
N VAL A 198 7.31 1.65 13.46
CA VAL A 198 7.01 2.79 14.34
C VAL A 198 7.65 4.06 13.82
N LEU A 199 8.92 3.98 13.42
CA LEU A 199 9.62 5.12 12.84
C LEU A 199 8.93 5.59 11.55
N LEU A 200 8.54 4.68 10.64
CA LEU A 200 7.80 5.02 9.43
C LEU A 200 6.55 5.84 9.76
N HIS A 201 5.75 5.40 10.73
CA HIS A 201 4.52 6.11 11.09
C HIS A 201 4.81 7.48 11.73
N ALA A 202 5.81 7.57 12.61
CA ALA A 202 6.18 8.84 13.23
C ALA A 202 6.69 9.87 12.19
N THR A 203 7.58 9.45 11.29
CA THR A 203 8.18 10.32 10.27
C THR A 203 7.19 10.67 9.16
N LEU A 204 6.30 9.74 8.82
CA LEU A 204 5.21 10.00 7.87
C LEU A 204 4.15 10.93 8.45
N LEU A 205 3.80 10.80 9.73
CA LEU A 205 2.93 11.75 10.41
C LEU A 205 3.55 13.15 10.40
N LEU A 206 4.85 13.28 10.74
CA LEU A 206 5.56 14.55 10.62
C LEU A 206 5.44 15.09 9.19
N ARG A 207 5.71 14.28 8.17
CA ARG A 207 5.63 14.68 6.76
C ARG A 207 4.24 15.22 6.40
N VAL A 208 3.19 14.43 6.65
CA VAL A 208 1.82 14.76 6.26
C VAL A 208 1.27 15.94 7.05
N VAL A 209 1.50 15.99 8.37
CA VAL A 209 1.05 17.12 9.20
C VAL A 209 1.78 18.39 8.82
N SER A 210 3.08 18.33 8.53
CA SER A 210 3.83 19.49 8.03
C SER A 210 3.28 20.00 6.70
N ASP A 211 2.91 19.12 5.78
CA ASP A 211 2.28 19.53 4.52
C ASP A 211 0.92 20.22 4.74
N LEU A 212 0.09 19.70 5.65
CA LEU A 212 -1.21 20.27 6.01
C LEU A 212 -1.09 21.62 6.72
N LEU A 213 -0.07 21.78 7.57
CA LEU A 213 0.23 23.03 8.28
C LEU A 213 1.08 24.01 7.47
N THR A 214 1.42 23.66 6.23
CA THR A 214 2.33 24.44 5.36
C THR A 214 3.73 24.68 5.95
N TRP A 215 4.18 23.80 6.86
CA TRP A 215 5.47 23.89 7.55
C TRP A 215 6.60 23.20 6.76
N VAL A 216 7.25 23.98 5.89
CA VAL A 216 8.27 23.48 4.94
C VAL A 216 9.48 22.79 5.60
N PRO A 217 10.10 23.32 6.68
CA PRO A 217 11.21 22.63 7.34
C PRO A 217 10.81 21.26 7.90
N GLY A 218 9.64 21.17 8.55
CA GLY A 218 9.13 19.90 9.08
C GLY A 218 8.87 18.88 7.96
N ARG A 219 8.36 19.35 6.82
CA ARG A 219 8.21 18.53 5.62
C ARG A 219 9.57 17.97 5.17
N GLN A 220 10.60 18.80 5.05
CA GLN A 220 11.93 18.37 4.61
C GLN A 220 12.53 17.31 5.55
N TRP A 221 12.45 17.54 6.86
CA TRP A 221 12.87 16.56 7.87
C TRP A 221 12.06 15.26 7.79
N GLY A 222 10.73 15.34 7.66
CA GLY A 222 9.89 14.15 7.47
C GLY A 222 10.30 13.34 6.24
N GLY A 223 10.64 14.01 5.14
CA GLY A 223 11.12 13.35 3.91
C GLY A 223 12.48 12.67 4.08
N LEU A 224 13.45 13.37 4.68
CA LEU A 224 14.78 12.81 4.96
C LEU A 224 14.68 11.60 5.90
N LEU A 225 13.93 11.74 6.99
CA LEU A 225 13.76 10.68 7.97
C LEU A 225 13.01 9.48 7.39
N ASN A 226 12.00 9.69 6.54
CA ASN A 226 11.37 8.61 5.78
C ASN A 226 12.41 7.81 4.97
N GLY A 227 13.31 8.49 4.27
CA GLY A 227 14.41 7.84 3.55
C GLY A 227 15.32 7.01 4.47
N ILE A 228 15.70 7.56 5.61
CA ILE A 228 16.50 6.86 6.63
C ILE A 228 15.77 5.62 7.16
N VAL A 229 14.46 5.70 7.38
CA VAL A 229 13.65 4.56 7.82
C VAL A 229 13.69 3.40 6.82
N LEU A 230 13.66 3.68 5.51
CA LEU A 230 13.81 2.65 4.49
C LEU A 230 15.18 1.97 4.55
N LEU A 231 16.24 2.72 4.83
CA LEU A 231 17.59 2.17 5.04
C LEU A 231 17.65 1.30 6.32
N ILE A 232 17.02 1.75 7.41
CA ILE A 232 16.91 0.97 8.66
C ILE A 232 16.15 -0.33 8.41
N PHE A 233 15.06 -0.30 7.65
CA PHE A 233 14.32 -1.49 7.25
C PHE A 233 15.22 -2.49 6.51
N LEU A 234 15.97 -2.03 5.50
CA LEU A 234 16.90 -2.87 4.74
C LEU A 234 18.00 -3.44 5.65
N ALA A 235 18.64 -2.62 6.47
CA ALA A 235 19.69 -3.03 7.41
C ALA A 235 19.18 -4.08 8.41
N ASN A 236 17.98 -3.85 8.97
CA ASN A 236 17.36 -4.79 9.91
C ASN A 236 17.03 -6.13 9.24
N THR A 237 16.55 -6.11 8.00
CA THR A 237 16.24 -7.31 7.21
C THR A 237 17.50 -8.11 6.91
N VAL A 238 18.54 -7.46 6.36
CA VAL A 238 19.83 -8.10 6.05
C VAL A 238 20.49 -8.66 7.30
N SER A 239 20.47 -7.93 8.42
CA SER A 239 21.01 -8.39 9.70
C SER A 239 20.28 -9.64 10.20
N ALA A 240 18.95 -9.71 10.05
CA ALA A 240 18.17 -10.89 10.43
C ALA A 240 18.55 -12.11 9.59
N MET A 241 18.71 -11.93 8.28
CA MET A 241 19.11 -13.02 7.36
C MET A 241 20.55 -13.51 7.65
N ARG A 242 21.50 -12.60 7.87
CA ARG A 242 22.89 -12.97 8.22
C ARG A 242 22.97 -13.80 9.49
N LYS A 243 22.20 -13.44 10.51
CA LYS A 243 22.14 -14.20 11.77
C LYS A 243 21.56 -15.60 11.58
N SER A 244 20.60 -15.76 10.65
CA SER A 244 20.06 -17.07 10.31
C SER A 244 21.09 -17.97 9.60
N LEU A 245 21.96 -17.40 8.78
CA LEU A 245 23.07 -18.14 8.14
C LEU A 245 24.14 -18.58 9.15
N SER A 246 24.49 -17.72 10.12
CA SER A 246 25.50 -18.09 11.14
C SER A 246 25.03 -19.19 12.10
N VAL A 247 23.72 -19.33 12.30
CA VAL A 247 23.14 -20.36 13.18
C VAL A 247 22.98 -21.72 12.46
N SER A 248 22.98 -21.73 11.13
CA SER A 248 22.79 -22.95 10.32
C SER A 248 24.10 -23.64 9.91
N GLN A 249 25.27 -23.03 10.21
CA GLN A 249 26.55 -23.74 10.11
C GLN A 249 26.75 -24.63 11.34
N PRO A 250 26.98 -25.95 11.18
CA PRO A 250 27.33 -26.81 12.31
C PRO A 250 28.65 -26.33 12.91
N ALA A 251 28.71 -26.25 14.24
CA ALA A 251 29.97 -26.15 14.95
C ALA A 251 30.81 -27.38 14.57
N GLY A 252 31.85 -27.17 13.76
CA GLY A 252 32.84 -28.20 13.43
C GLY A 252 33.68 -28.57 14.63
#